data_AF-A0A7V9SQA0-F1
#
_entry.id   AF-A0A7V9SQA0-F1
#
_cell.length_a   1.000
_cell.length_b   1.000
_cell.length_c   1.000
_cell.angle_alpha   90.00
_cell.angle_beta   90.00
_cell.angle_gamma   90.00
#
_symmetry.space_group_name_H-M   'P 1'
#
loop_
_entity.id
_entity.type
_entity.pdbx_description
1 polymer ?
#
loop_
_entity_poly.entity_id
_entity_poly.type
_entity_poly.pdbx_seq_one_letter_code
_entity_poly.pdbx_strand_id
1 'polypeptide(L)'
;MAERPPEARQPDNELAGGEIPMARAWLTKLREGVVYKLEGLTDEQLLWRPTPTANSLGVLVMHLGYAERLWFRAICAGETMDMDWWGHMFDEPIGMSVADVIAFHEAEVAAADAALDTCTSFDEASR
;
A
#
# COMPACT_ATOMS: atom_id res chain seq x y z
N MET A 1 26.16 -9.12 21.99
CA MET A 1 24.77 -9.12 22.43
C MET A 1 23.92 -9.24 21.17
N ALA A 2 23.04 -10.24 21.08
CA ALA A 2 22.21 -10.40 19.89
C ALA A 2 21.16 -9.29 19.87
N GLU A 3 21.14 -8.51 18.78
CA GLU A 3 20.17 -7.45 18.59
C GLU A 3 18.78 -8.09 18.43
N ARG A 4 17.85 -7.68 19.29
CA ARG A 4 16.49 -8.20 19.30
C ARG A 4 15.74 -7.45 18.18
N PRO A 5 15.13 -8.16 17.21
CA PRO A 5 14.39 -7.51 16.15
C PRO A 5 13.29 -6.60 16.74
N PRO A 6 12.98 -5.47 16.08
CA PRO A 6 11.92 -4.59 16.57
C PRO A 6 10.62 -5.36 16.68
N GLU A 7 9.90 -5.12 17.76
CA GLU A 7 8.64 -5.80 18.02
C GLU A 7 7.60 -5.28 17.04
N ALA A 8 7.10 -6.15 16.16
CA ALA A 8 6.07 -5.78 15.20
C ALA A 8 4.84 -5.29 15.97
N ARG A 9 4.38 -4.07 15.68
CA ARG A 9 3.15 -3.51 16.27
C ARG A 9 2.00 -4.46 15.95
N GLN A 10 1.46 -5.11 16.97
CA GLN A 10 0.24 -5.88 16.83
C GLN A 10 -0.93 -4.91 17.00
N PRO A 11 -1.86 -4.84 16.04
CA PRO A 11 -3.07 -4.05 16.26
C PRO A 11 -3.88 -4.70 17.38
N ASP A 12 -4.58 -3.86 18.14
CA ASP A 12 -5.55 -4.31 19.12
C ASP A 12 -6.56 -5.26 18.43
N ASN A 13 -6.92 -6.34 19.13
CA ASN A 13 -7.78 -7.41 18.63
C ASN A 13 -9.26 -6.97 18.53
N GLU A 14 -9.54 -5.87 17.83
CA GLU A 14 -10.87 -5.42 17.45
C GLU A 14 -11.40 -6.18 16.21
N LEU A 15 -11.01 -7.46 16.04
CA LEU A 15 -11.47 -8.32 14.94
C LEU A 15 -12.93 -8.80 15.12
N ALA A 16 -13.69 -8.20 16.05
CA ALA A 16 -15.10 -8.46 16.30
C ALA A 16 -16.04 -7.42 15.65
N GLY A 17 -15.54 -6.63 14.68
CA GLY A 17 -16.35 -5.72 13.87
C GLY A 17 -17.01 -6.40 12.67
N GLY A 18 -18.02 -5.76 12.07
CA GLY A 18 -18.56 -6.18 10.77
C GLY A 18 -17.51 -6.14 9.65
N GLU A 19 -17.90 -6.51 8.44
CA GLU A 19 -17.03 -6.65 7.27
C GLU A 19 -16.05 -5.47 7.09
N ILE A 20 -16.57 -4.25 6.92
CA ILE A 20 -15.77 -3.05 6.65
C ILE A 20 -14.83 -2.69 7.81
N PRO A 21 -15.26 -2.63 9.09
CA PRO A 21 -14.35 -2.42 10.22
C PRO A 21 -13.19 -3.42 10.28
N MET A 22 -13.48 -4.71 10.10
CA MET A 22 -12.44 -5.75 10.11
C MET A 22 -11.46 -5.56 8.94
N ALA A 23 -11.97 -5.33 7.73
CA ALA A 23 -11.13 -5.13 6.57
C ALA A 23 -10.24 -3.88 6.72
N ARG A 24 -10.78 -2.77 7.23
CA ARG A 24 -10.01 -1.55 7.50
C ARG A 24 -8.90 -1.76 8.53
N ALA A 25 -9.17 -2.51 9.60
CA ALA A 25 -8.15 -2.83 10.59
C ALA A 25 -6.98 -3.62 9.96
N TRP A 26 -7.29 -4.60 9.09
CA TRP A 26 -6.27 -5.34 8.36
C TRP A 26 -5.51 -4.50 7.35
N LEU A 27 -6.21 -3.67 6.56
CA LEU A 27 -5.59 -2.76 5.60
C LEU A 27 -4.61 -1.82 6.30
N THR A 28 -5.03 -1.20 7.40
CA THR A 28 -4.18 -0.32 8.22
C THR A 28 -2.90 -1.05 8.64
N LYS A 29 -3.03 -2.25 9.22
CA LYS A 29 -1.88 -3.07 9.63
C LYS A 29 -0.93 -3.38 8.46
N LEU A 30 -1.49 -3.78 7.31
CA LEU A 30 -0.70 -4.16 6.15
C LEU A 30 0.04 -2.95 5.56
N ARG A 31 -0.62 -1.79 5.47
CA ARG A 31 -0.06 -0.52 5.00
C ARG A 31 1.05 -0.01 5.92
N GLU A 32 0.84 -0.02 7.24
CA GLU A 32 1.91 0.27 8.21
C GLU A 32 3.10 -0.68 8.03
N GLY A 33 2.81 -1.96 7.81
CA GLY A 33 3.83 -2.97 7.51
C GLY A 33 4.56 -2.77 6.19
N VAL A 34 4.05 -1.97 5.25
CA VAL A 34 4.79 -1.56 4.02
C VAL A 34 5.80 -0.48 4.38
N VAL A 35 5.35 0.58 5.04
CA VAL A 35 6.21 1.71 5.45
C VAL A 35 7.34 1.24 6.38
N TYR A 36 7.02 0.38 7.35
CA TYR A 36 8.00 -0.20 8.25
C TYR A 36 9.14 -0.95 7.53
N LYS A 37 8.86 -1.59 6.39
CA LYS A 37 9.91 -2.29 5.61
C LYS A 37 10.85 -1.35 4.86
N LEU A 38 10.47 -0.08 4.70
CA LEU A 38 11.28 0.94 4.07
C LEU A 38 12.12 1.74 5.07
N GLU A 39 11.79 1.69 6.36
CA GLU A 39 12.52 2.40 7.40
C GLU A 39 14.01 2.03 7.41
N GLY A 40 14.87 3.05 7.36
CA GLY A 40 16.32 2.88 7.43
C GLY A 40 17.01 2.42 6.15
N LEU A 41 16.26 2.22 5.05
CA LEU A 41 16.86 1.95 3.74
C LEU A 41 17.48 3.22 3.15
N THR A 42 18.55 3.03 2.37
CA THR A 42 19.05 4.06 1.45
C THR A 42 18.30 4.02 0.12
N ASP A 43 18.37 5.11 -0.63
CA ASP A 43 17.75 5.21 -1.96
C ASP A 43 18.32 4.16 -2.94
N GLU A 44 19.59 3.77 -2.80
CA GLU A 44 20.17 2.69 -3.60
C GLU A 44 19.61 1.31 -3.22
N GLN A 45 19.37 1.07 -1.93
CA GLN A 45 18.80 -0.20 -1.45
C GLN A 45 17.35 -0.38 -1.90
N LEU A 46 16.63 0.72 -2.15
CA LEU A 46 15.27 0.70 -2.69
C LEU A 46 15.18 -0.01 -4.05
N LEU A 47 16.24 0.10 -4.86
CA LEU A 47 16.35 -0.50 -6.19
C LEU A 47 17.03 -1.88 -6.19
N TRP A 48 17.53 -2.34 -5.04
CA TRP A 48 18.18 -3.65 -4.94
C TRP A 48 17.18 -4.80 -5.20
N ARG A 49 17.68 -5.87 -5.81
CA ARG A 49 16.92 -7.09 -6.14
C ARG A 49 17.65 -8.35 -5.68
N PRO A 50 16.95 -9.35 -5.13
CA PRO A 50 17.56 -10.62 -4.77
C PRO A 50 17.93 -11.50 -5.96
N THR A 51 17.25 -11.32 -7.10
CA THR A 51 17.57 -12.00 -8.38
C THR A 51 17.33 -11.04 -9.55
N PRO A 52 17.90 -11.29 -10.74
CA PRO A 52 17.68 -10.43 -11.91
C PRO A 52 16.21 -10.31 -12.36
N THR A 53 15.37 -11.27 -11.99
CA THR A 53 13.94 -11.30 -12.37
C THR A 53 13.01 -10.87 -11.25
N ALA A 54 13.54 -10.57 -10.06
CA ALA A 54 12.73 -10.13 -8.94
C ALA A 54 12.40 -8.63 -9.03
N ASN A 55 11.25 -8.24 -8.48
CA ASN A 55 10.96 -6.83 -8.24
C ASN A 55 11.83 -6.31 -7.08
N SER A 56 12.25 -5.05 -7.17
CA SER A 56 12.85 -4.35 -6.04
C SER A 56 11.78 -3.96 -5.04
N LEU A 57 12.17 -3.60 -3.81
CA LEU A 57 11.20 -3.15 -2.81
C LEU A 57 10.51 -1.85 -3.24
N GLY A 58 11.23 -0.96 -3.93
CA GLY A 58 10.63 0.24 -4.52
C GLY A 58 9.50 -0.08 -5.50
N VAL A 59 9.74 -1.01 -6.44
CA VAL A 59 8.69 -1.46 -7.39
C VAL A 59 7.49 -2.04 -6.65
N LEU A 60 7.72 -2.86 -5.62
CA LEU A 60 6.63 -3.46 -4.85
C LEU A 60 5.78 -2.41 -4.13
N VAL A 61 6.39 -1.35 -3.59
CA VAL A 61 5.64 -0.30 -2.89
C VAL A 61 4.86 0.58 -3.87
N MET A 62 5.45 0.92 -5.02
CA MET A 62 4.73 1.60 -6.11
C MET A 62 3.52 0.78 -6.56
N HIS A 63 3.71 -0.53 -6.77
CA HIS A 63 2.64 -1.45 -7.12
C HIS A 63 1.51 -1.44 -6.08
N LEU A 64 1.86 -1.49 -4.79
CA LEU A 64 0.87 -1.45 -3.70
C LEU A 64 0.12 -0.12 -3.66
N GLY A 65 0.79 1.02 -3.86
CA GLY A 65 0.11 2.32 -3.97
C GLY A 65 -0.87 2.36 -5.15
N TYR A 66 -0.49 1.86 -6.32
CA TYR A 66 -1.44 1.75 -7.44
C TYR A 66 -2.54 0.71 -7.20
N ALA A 67 -2.28 -0.35 -6.42
CA ALA A 67 -3.32 -1.31 -6.04
C ALA A 67 -4.39 -0.67 -5.15
N GLU A 68 -4.01 0.22 -4.23
CA GLU A 68 -4.95 1.05 -3.46
C GLU A 68 -5.85 1.86 -4.40
N ARG A 69 -5.25 2.53 -5.40
CA ARG A 69 -5.97 3.29 -6.42
C ARG A 69 -6.94 2.43 -7.23
N LEU A 70 -6.48 1.29 -7.74
CA LEU A 70 -7.28 0.42 -8.59
C LEU A 70 -8.49 -0.14 -7.83
N TRP A 71 -8.25 -0.78 -6.68
CA TRP A 71 -9.29 -1.55 -6.02
C TRP A 71 -10.29 -0.67 -5.28
N PHE A 72 -9.83 0.36 -4.57
CA PHE A 72 -10.72 1.15 -3.73
C PHE A 72 -11.32 2.33 -4.45
N ARG A 73 -10.55 3.01 -5.31
CA ARG A 73 -11.03 4.22 -5.99
C ARG A 73 -11.71 3.88 -7.32
N ALA A 74 -11.00 3.20 -8.22
CA ALA A 74 -11.57 2.90 -9.54
C ALA A 74 -12.66 1.81 -9.49
N ILE A 75 -12.42 0.71 -8.76
CA ILE A 75 -13.34 -0.43 -8.72
C ILE A 75 -14.41 -0.26 -7.65
N CYS A 76 -14.05 -0.04 -6.38
CA CYS A 76 -15.06 0.01 -5.31
C CYS A 76 -15.91 1.30 -5.38
N ALA A 77 -15.27 2.48 -5.44
CA ALA A 77 -15.97 3.76 -5.48
C ALA A 77 -16.43 4.20 -6.88
N GLY A 78 -15.97 3.55 -7.95
CA GLY A 78 -16.35 3.90 -9.32
C GLY A 78 -15.82 5.26 -9.77
N GLU A 79 -14.72 5.75 -9.19
CA GLU A 79 -14.16 7.06 -9.53
C GLU A 79 -13.78 7.12 -11.02
N THR A 80 -14.32 8.11 -11.75
CA THR A 80 -13.91 8.37 -13.12
C THR A 80 -12.51 8.96 -13.14
N MET A 81 -11.55 8.20 -13.67
CA MET A 81 -10.15 8.63 -13.80
C MET A 81 -9.53 8.12 -15.10
N ASP A 82 -8.47 8.80 -15.52
CA ASP A 82 -7.59 8.28 -16.56
C ASP A 82 -6.89 7.01 -16.05
N MET A 83 -6.85 5.95 -16.86
CA MET A 83 -6.30 4.64 -16.52
C MET A 83 -4.90 4.40 -17.10
N ASP A 84 -4.28 5.41 -17.73
CA ASP A 84 -2.94 5.29 -18.31
C ASP A 84 -1.88 4.81 -17.29
N TRP A 85 -2.06 5.10 -15.99
CA TRP A 85 -1.19 4.62 -14.91
C TRP A 85 -1.18 3.09 -14.74
N TRP A 86 -2.17 2.34 -15.26
CA TRP A 86 -2.23 0.87 -15.11
C TRP A 86 -0.96 0.21 -15.67
N GLY A 87 -0.48 0.66 -16.82
CA GLY A 87 0.72 0.13 -17.46
C GLY A 87 2.01 0.34 -16.63
N HIS A 88 1.97 1.28 -15.69
CA HIS A 88 3.11 1.76 -14.92
C HIS A 88 3.18 1.17 -13.50
N MET A 89 2.28 0.24 -13.15
CA MET A 89 2.20 -0.36 -11.81
C MET A 89 3.45 -1.16 -11.39
N PHE A 90 4.34 -1.47 -12.32
CA PHE A 90 5.58 -2.22 -12.08
C PHE A 90 6.84 -1.47 -12.53
N ASP A 91 6.71 -0.18 -12.86
CA ASP A 91 7.87 0.63 -13.24
C ASP A 91 8.83 0.79 -12.07
N GLU A 92 10.13 0.77 -12.37
CA GLU A 92 11.14 1.09 -11.37
C GLU A 92 11.04 2.57 -10.97
N PRO A 93 11.01 2.90 -9.67
CA PRO A 93 10.96 4.28 -9.19
C PRO A 93 12.34 4.95 -9.29
N ILE A 94 12.91 4.99 -10.50
CA ILE A 94 14.24 5.54 -10.76
C ILE A 94 14.24 7.04 -10.45
N GLY A 95 15.15 7.47 -9.59
CA GLY A 95 15.29 8.87 -9.18
C GLY A 95 14.35 9.31 -8.06
N MET A 96 13.49 8.42 -7.55
CA MET A 96 12.74 8.65 -6.32
C MET A 96 13.57 8.26 -5.10
N SER A 97 13.52 9.09 -4.06
CA SER A 97 14.03 8.71 -2.75
C SER A 97 13.08 7.73 -2.04
N VAL A 98 13.55 7.08 -0.98
CA VAL A 98 12.69 6.28 -0.08
C VAL A 98 11.52 7.13 0.43
N ALA A 99 11.77 8.40 0.76
CA ALA A 99 10.74 9.32 1.24
C ALA A 99 9.68 9.61 0.18
N ASP A 100 10.07 9.76 -1.09
CA ASP A 100 9.12 9.99 -2.19
C ASP A 100 8.22 8.78 -2.42
N VAL A 101 8.78 7.56 -2.33
CA VAL A 101 8.02 6.31 -2.47
C VAL A 101 7.04 6.11 -1.30
N ILE A 102 7.46 6.43 -0.07
CA ILE A 102 6.56 6.42 1.10
C ILE A 102 5.44 7.45 0.89
N ALA A 103 5.78 8.69 0.52
CA ALA A 103 4.80 9.76 0.33
C ALA A 103 3.78 9.42 -0.76
N PHE A 104 4.22 8.81 -1.87
CA PHE A 104 3.32 8.30 -2.91
C PHE A 104 2.36 7.25 -2.35
N HIS A 105 2.87 6.23 -1.65
CA HIS A 105 2.05 5.17 -1.08
C HIS A 105 1.05 5.71 -0.05
N GLU A 106 1.48 6.59 0.85
CA GLU A 106 0.61 7.23 1.85
C GLU A 106 -0.47 8.10 1.20
N ALA A 107 -0.17 8.80 0.11
CA ALA A 107 -1.16 9.57 -0.63
C ALA A 107 -2.24 8.67 -1.26
N GLU A 108 -1.86 7.54 -1.85
CA GLU A 108 -2.84 6.58 -2.39
C GLU A 108 -3.66 5.90 -1.30
N VAL A 109 -3.04 5.57 -0.16
CA VAL A 109 -3.75 5.07 1.03
C VAL A 109 -4.79 6.07 1.51
N ALA A 110 -4.42 7.35 1.65
CA ALA A 110 -5.33 8.39 2.12
C ALA A 110 -6.52 8.57 1.16
N ALA A 111 -6.26 8.52 -0.15
CA ALA A 111 -7.31 8.58 -1.16
C ALA A 111 -8.21 7.34 -1.15
N ALA A 112 -7.64 6.15 -0.96
CA ALA A 112 -8.40 4.92 -0.80
C ALA A 112 -9.27 4.92 0.47
N ASP A 113 -8.76 5.46 1.59
CA ASP A 113 -9.55 5.58 2.82
C ASP A 113 -10.72 6.55 2.66
N ALA A 114 -10.53 7.66 1.94
CA ALA A 114 -11.62 8.58 1.62
C ALA A 114 -12.70 7.91 0.75
N ALA A 115 -12.31 7.08 -0.22
CA ALA A 115 -13.25 6.28 -1.00
C ALA A 115 -14.00 5.27 -0.11
N LEU A 116 -13.28 4.56 0.75
CA LEU A 116 -13.82 3.58 1.70
C LEU A 116 -14.74 4.19 2.77
N ASP A 117 -14.66 5.49 3.07
CA ASP A 117 -15.55 6.14 4.06
C ASP A 117 -17.02 6.12 3.60
N THR A 118 -17.23 5.95 2.29
CA THR A 118 -18.56 5.86 1.68
C THR A 118 -19.01 4.42 1.41
N CYS A 119 -18.12 3.44 1.64
CA CYS A 119 -18.37 2.02 1.35
C CYS A 119 -19.02 1.32 2.55
N THR A 120 -20.16 0.68 2.32
CA THR A 120 -20.91 -0.07 3.34
C THR A 120 -20.68 -1.58 3.31
N SER A 121 -20.21 -2.12 2.18
CA SER A 121 -19.87 -3.54 1.98
C SER A 121 -19.04 -3.72 0.71
N PHE A 122 -18.15 -4.72 0.65
CA PHE A 122 -17.44 -5.11 -0.57
C PHE A 122 -18.21 -6.13 -1.42
N ASP A 123 -19.33 -6.64 -0.91
CA ASP A 123 -20.24 -7.51 -1.67
C ASP A 123 -21.16 -6.71 -2.62
N GLU A 124 -21.28 -5.39 -2.42
CA GLU A 124 -22.02 -4.52 -3.34
C GLU A 124 -21.25 -4.35 -4.65
N ALA A 125 -21.98 -4.30 -5.77
CA ALA A 125 -21.37 -4.00 -7.05
C ALA A 125 -20.74 -2.59 -7.03
N SER A 126 -19.61 -2.47 -7.71
CA SER A 126 -18.98 -1.21 -8.09
C SER A 126 -20.02 -0.20 -8.59
N ARG A 127 -20.00 1.01 -8.05
CA ARG A 127 -20.96 2.08 -8.40
C ARG A 127 -20.61 2.79 -9.70
#